data_AF-A0A948D853-F1
#
_entry.id   AF-A0A948D853-F1
#
_cell.length_a   1.000
_cell.length_b   1.000
_cell.length_c   1.000
_cell.angle_alpha   90.00
_cell.angle_beta   90.00
_cell.angle_gamma   90.00
#
_symmetry.space_group_name_H-M   'P 1'
#
loop_
_entity.id
_entity.type
_entity.pdbx_description
1 polymer ?
#
loop_
_entity_poly.entity_id
_entity_poly.type
_entity_poly.pdbx_seq_one_letter_code
_entity_poly.pdbx_strand_id
1 'polypeptide(L)'
;FAQNLEEKIKEAEMKLDKLVNAFLDGSIEKETYLVKKDELIKTKTDLNKRKSDFGRKGNNWIEPLRNWINTAHHAEKLALSNDFYEIKSLAEKIGTNRHLLSRKAEFEFVRPYDLIPKYRAFCEARPAEGEASEQQNTSEFSKCLNWSGCRDSNPD
;
A
#
# COMPACT_ATOMS: atom_id res chain seq x y z
N PHE A 1 11.30 -8.19 -10.92
CA PHE A 1 11.55 -7.99 -9.47
C PHE A 1 11.30 -9.26 -8.64
N ALA A 2 10.17 -9.95 -8.77
CA ALA A 2 9.93 -11.22 -8.07
C ALA A 2 10.94 -12.34 -8.44
N GLN A 3 11.28 -12.47 -9.73
CA GLN A 3 12.29 -13.44 -10.21
C GLN A 3 13.69 -13.21 -9.59
N ASN A 4 14.10 -11.95 -9.44
CA ASN A 4 15.39 -11.59 -8.84
C ASN A 4 15.46 -11.96 -7.34
N LEU A 5 14.33 -11.97 -6.62
CA LEU A 5 14.28 -12.42 -5.23
C LEU A 5 14.35 -13.94 -5.11
N GLU A 6 13.74 -14.66 -6.05
CA GLU A 6 13.81 -16.12 -6.10
C GLU A 6 15.23 -16.61 -6.40
N GLU A 7 15.93 -15.93 -7.32
CA GLU A 7 17.36 -16.16 -7.56
C GLU A 7 18.20 -15.90 -6.30
N LYS A 8 17.97 -14.79 -5.60
CA LYS A 8 18.67 -14.46 -4.35
C LYS A 8 18.41 -15.46 -3.22
N ILE A 9 17.20 -16.01 -3.14
CA ILE A 9 16.87 -17.07 -2.17
C ILE A 9 17.65 -18.34 -2.51
N LYS A 10 17.68 -18.75 -3.78
CA LYS A 10 18.47 -19.92 -4.23
C LYS A 10 19.95 -19.74 -3.98
N GLU A 11 20.50 -18.54 -4.21
CA GLU A 11 21.88 -18.22 -3.89
C GLU A 11 22.18 -18.32 -2.39
N ALA A 12 21.26 -17.87 -1.53
CA ALA A 12 21.40 -18.00 -0.08
C ALA A 12 21.35 -19.46 0.37
N GLU A 13 20.51 -20.29 -0.26
CA GLU A 13 20.44 -21.73 -0.01
C GLU A 13 21.74 -22.44 -0.44
N MET A 14 22.25 -22.16 -1.64
CA MET A 14 23.53 -22.72 -2.08
C MET A 14 24.70 -22.31 -1.18
N LYS A 15 24.70 -21.09 -0.64
CA LYS A 15 25.72 -20.62 0.32
C LYS A 15 25.60 -21.35 1.66
N LEU A 16 24.38 -21.64 2.11
CA LEU A 16 24.13 -22.41 3.33
C LEU A 16 24.63 -23.86 3.17
N ASP A 17 24.32 -24.51 2.04
CA ASP A 17 24.77 -25.88 1.76
C ASP A 17 26.30 -25.98 1.67
N LYS A 18 26.95 -25.01 1.02
CA LYS A 18 28.42 -24.92 0.99
C LYS A 18 29.02 -24.72 2.38
N LEU A 19 28.40 -23.91 3.23
CA LEU A 19 28.85 -23.68 4.60
C LEU A 19 28.75 -24.96 5.44
N VAL A 20 27.68 -25.74 5.28
CA VAL A 20 27.50 -27.04 5.95
C VAL A 20 28.56 -28.04 5.49
N ASN A 21 28.80 -28.14 4.18
CA ASN A 21 29.82 -29.04 3.64
C ASN A 21 31.24 -28.68 4.15
N ALA A 22 31.60 -27.39 4.15
CA ALA A 22 32.90 -26.94 4.66
C ALA A 22 33.08 -27.18 6.17
N PHE A 23 31.99 -27.21 6.94
CA PHE A 23 32.02 -27.61 8.35
C PHE A 23 32.22 -29.12 8.51
N LEU A 24 31.58 -29.94 7.67
CA LEU A 24 31.76 -31.40 7.66
C LEU A 24 33.18 -31.82 7.27
N ASP A 25 33.82 -31.08 6.36
CA ASP A 25 35.21 -31.28 5.95
C ASP A 25 36.23 -30.82 7.01
N GLY A 26 35.77 -30.32 8.17
CA GLY A 26 36.63 -29.88 9.27
C GLY A 26 37.39 -28.58 8.99
N SER A 27 37.02 -27.85 7.95
CA SER A 27 37.73 -26.65 7.49
C SER A 27 37.39 -25.38 8.30
N ILE A 28 36.34 -25.43 9.12
CA ILE A 28 35.79 -24.27 9.84
C ILE A 28 35.59 -24.61 11.32
N GLU A 29 35.99 -23.70 12.19
CA GLU A 29 35.74 -23.78 13.63
C GLU A 29 34.27 -23.54 13.99
N LYS A 30 33.77 -24.23 15.02
CA LYS A 30 32.35 -24.27 15.37
C LYS A 30 31.75 -22.90 15.69
N GLU A 31 32.46 -22.02 16.40
CA GLU A 31 32.02 -20.64 16.64
C GLU A 31 31.76 -19.88 15.34
N THR A 32 32.69 -19.95 14.39
CA THR A 32 32.62 -19.23 13.12
C THR A 32 31.46 -19.72 12.25
N TYR A 33 31.18 -21.02 12.28
CA TYR A 33 30.02 -21.62 11.61
C TYR A 33 28.68 -21.09 12.16
N LEU A 34 28.53 -20.99 13.49
CA LEU A 34 27.29 -20.53 14.11
C LEU A 34 26.97 -19.07 13.75
N VAL A 35 27.96 -18.18 13.81
CA VAL A 35 27.77 -16.77 13.44
C VAL A 35 27.34 -16.62 11.99
N LYS A 36 28.04 -17.30 11.06
CA LYS A 36 27.73 -17.23 9.62
C LYS A 36 26.39 -17.86 9.27
N LYS A 37 26.02 -18.96 9.94
CA LYS A 37 24.72 -19.60 9.79
C LYS A 37 23.59 -18.65 10.20
N ASP A 38 23.71 -17.98 11.34
CA ASP A 38 22.70 -17.03 11.81
C ASP A 38 22.53 -15.83 10.89
N GLU A 39 23.64 -15.28 10.35
CA GLU A 39 23.61 -14.23 9.33
C GLU A 39 22.85 -14.69 8.06
N LEU A 40 23.16 -15.89 7.56
CA LEU A 40 22.50 -16.48 6.39
C LEU A 40 21.01 -16.78 6.62
N ILE A 41 20.64 -17.25 7.81
CA ILE A 41 19.23 -17.49 8.16
C ILE A 41 18.46 -16.17 8.26
N LYS A 42 19.03 -15.13 8.87
CA LYS A 42 18.41 -13.80 8.95
C LYS A 42 18.17 -13.20 7.57
N THR A 43 19.15 -13.31 6.67
CA THR A 43 18.98 -12.84 5.28
C THR A 43 17.96 -13.66 4.49
N LYS A 44 17.93 -14.99 4.63
CA LYS A 44 16.91 -15.85 4.00
C LYS A 44 15.50 -15.51 4.50
N THR A 45 15.33 -15.29 5.80
CA THR A 45 14.04 -14.93 6.40
C THR A 45 13.57 -13.54 5.96
N ASP A 46 14.46 -12.55 5.86
CA ASP A 46 14.14 -11.23 5.29
C ASP A 46 13.71 -11.33 3.81
N LEU A 47 14.46 -12.08 3.00
CA LEU A 47 14.12 -12.28 1.58
C LEU A 47 12.77 -12.99 1.40
N ASN A 48 12.47 -14.00 2.22
CA ASN A 48 11.17 -14.68 2.21
C ASN A 48 10.03 -13.76 2.65
N LYS A 49 10.25 -12.95 3.69
CA LYS A 49 9.27 -11.95 4.13
C LYS A 49 8.98 -10.94 3.02
N ARG A 50 10.04 -10.42 2.38
CA ARG A 50 9.90 -9.53 1.22
C ARG A 50 9.12 -10.22 0.10
N LYS A 51 9.41 -11.49 -0.23
CA LYS A 51 8.66 -12.29 -1.21
C LYS A 51 7.17 -12.39 -0.86
N SER A 52 6.82 -12.67 0.39
CA SER A 52 5.41 -12.72 0.83
C SER A 52 4.74 -11.34 0.81
N ASP A 53 5.48 -10.29 1.11
CA ASP A 53 4.97 -8.91 1.15
C ASP A 53 4.63 -8.39 -0.25
N PHE A 54 5.27 -8.88 -1.32
CA PHE A 54 4.92 -8.52 -2.71
C PHE A 54 3.46 -8.84 -3.05
N GLY A 55 2.90 -9.93 -2.52
CA GLY A 55 1.51 -10.30 -2.74
C GLY A 55 0.52 -9.45 -1.92
N ARG A 56 0.94 -8.90 -0.78
CA ARG A 56 0.05 -8.14 0.12
C ARG A 56 0.13 -6.63 -0.05
N LYS A 57 1.28 -6.10 -0.48
CA LYS A 57 1.56 -4.66 -0.51
C LYS A 57 1.64 -4.07 -1.94
N GLY A 58 1.74 -4.92 -2.96
CA GLY A 58 2.18 -4.51 -4.29
C GLY A 58 1.12 -4.24 -5.36
N ASN A 59 -0.07 -4.86 -5.32
CA ASN A 59 -0.98 -4.80 -6.48
C ASN A 59 -2.48 -4.93 -6.18
N ASN A 60 -2.89 -4.61 -4.95
CA ASN A 60 -4.31 -4.70 -4.56
C ASN A 60 -5.15 -3.51 -5.03
N TRP A 61 -4.71 -2.72 -5.99
CA TRP A 61 -5.51 -1.62 -6.56
C TRP A 61 -6.37 -2.08 -7.74
N ILE A 62 -5.99 -3.19 -8.40
CA ILE A 62 -6.70 -3.75 -9.55
C ILE A 62 -8.06 -4.30 -9.12
N GLU A 63 -8.15 -4.95 -7.96
CA GLU A 63 -9.40 -5.49 -7.42
C GLU A 63 -10.40 -4.38 -7.04
N PRO A 64 -10.02 -3.34 -6.25
CA PRO A 64 -10.83 -2.15 -6.03
C PRO A 64 -11.24 -1.44 -7.33
N LEU A 65 -10.33 -1.32 -8.30
CA LEU A 65 -10.64 -0.70 -9.59
C LEU A 65 -11.69 -1.49 -10.37
N ARG A 66 -11.55 -2.82 -10.42
CA ARG A 66 -12.57 -3.70 -11.02
C ARG A 66 -13.91 -3.56 -10.31
N ASN A 67 -13.92 -3.56 -8.98
CA ASN A 67 -15.14 -3.36 -8.20
C ASN A 67 -15.76 -1.99 -8.45
N TRP A 68 -14.95 -0.94 -8.58
CA TRP A 68 -15.41 0.40 -8.92
C TRP A 68 -16.05 0.46 -10.31
N ILE A 69 -15.42 -0.12 -11.33
CA ILE A 69 -15.97 -0.20 -12.69
C ILE A 69 -17.32 -0.95 -12.69
N ASN A 70 -17.38 -2.10 -12.01
CA ASN A 70 -18.62 -2.88 -11.91
C ASN A 70 -19.73 -2.11 -11.20
N THR A 71 -19.38 -1.38 -10.14
CA THR A 71 -20.31 -0.54 -9.38
C THR A 71 -20.82 0.61 -10.25
N ALA A 72 -19.96 1.26 -11.05
CA ALA A 72 -20.36 2.32 -11.96
C ALA A 72 -21.31 1.82 -13.06
N HIS A 73 -21.03 0.65 -13.66
CA HIS A 73 -21.91 0.04 -14.64
C HIS A 73 -23.26 -0.40 -14.04
N HIS A 74 -23.26 -0.87 -12.79
CA HIS A 74 -24.50 -1.15 -12.06
C HIS A 74 -25.28 0.13 -11.75
N ALA A 75 -24.59 1.21 -11.37
CA ALA A 75 -25.18 2.52 -11.13
C ALA A 75 -25.89 3.08 -12.37
N GLU A 76 -25.29 2.93 -13.55
CA GLU A 76 -25.91 3.34 -14.82
C GLU A 76 -27.24 2.61 -15.06
N LYS A 77 -27.26 1.30 -14.86
CA LYS A 77 -28.49 0.50 -14.98
C LYS A 77 -29.55 0.89 -13.95
N LEU A 78 -29.13 1.16 -12.72
CA LEU A 78 -30.03 1.61 -11.65
C LEU A 78 -30.57 3.02 -11.88
N ALA A 79 -29.78 3.92 -12.46
CA ALA A 79 -30.24 5.26 -12.80
C ALA A 79 -31.36 5.27 -13.85
N LEU A 80 -31.44 4.20 -14.67
CA LEU A 80 -32.49 3.98 -15.65
C LEU A 80 -33.68 3.16 -15.10
N SER A 81 -33.56 2.60 -13.90
CA SER A 81 -34.60 1.81 -13.26
C SER A 81 -35.41 2.66 -12.26
N ASN A 82 -36.58 2.16 -11.86
CA ASN A 82 -37.41 2.78 -10.80
C ASN A 82 -37.19 2.12 -9.42
N ASP A 83 -36.05 1.43 -9.22
CA ASP A 83 -35.74 0.83 -7.92
C ASP A 83 -35.10 1.84 -6.97
N PHE A 84 -35.95 2.58 -6.27
CA PHE A 84 -35.52 3.60 -5.32
C PHE A 84 -34.76 3.04 -4.11
N TYR A 85 -34.96 1.77 -3.76
CA TYR A 85 -34.28 1.16 -2.61
C TYR A 85 -32.82 0.85 -2.96
N GLU A 86 -32.57 0.27 -4.13
CA GLU A 86 -31.22 -0.01 -4.61
C GLU A 86 -30.44 1.28 -4.95
N ILE A 87 -31.11 2.30 -5.51
CA ILE A 87 -30.49 3.61 -5.75
C ILE A 87 -30.05 4.25 -4.42
N LYS A 88 -30.89 4.16 -3.37
CA LYS A 88 -30.56 4.69 -2.04
C LYS A 88 -29.34 3.97 -1.45
N SER A 89 -29.32 2.65 -1.46
CA SER A 89 -28.23 1.86 -0.87
C SER A 89 -26.90 2.09 -1.61
N LEU A 90 -26.94 2.20 -2.93
CA LEU A 90 -25.79 2.54 -3.76
C LEU A 90 -25.27 3.95 -3.44
N ALA A 91 -26.16 4.93 -3.37
CA ALA A 91 -25.79 6.30 -3.03
C ALA A 91 -25.18 6.37 -1.64
N GLU A 92 -25.70 5.63 -0.65
CA GLU A 92 -25.16 5.56 0.71
C GLU A 92 -23.75 4.98 0.73
N LYS A 93 -23.50 3.94 -0.09
CA LYS A 93 -22.19 3.31 -0.22
C LYS A 93 -21.14 4.20 -0.90
N ILE A 94 -21.52 4.94 -1.94
CA ILE A 94 -20.59 5.76 -2.75
C ILE A 94 -20.44 7.18 -2.20
N GLY A 95 -21.52 7.75 -1.66
CA GLY A 95 -21.61 9.15 -1.28
C GLY A 95 -20.84 9.45 -0.01
N THR A 96 -19.55 9.75 -0.13
CA THR A 96 -18.75 10.29 0.96
C THR A 96 -19.12 11.76 1.19
N ASN A 97 -19.15 12.20 2.45
CA ASN A 97 -19.23 13.62 2.84
C ASN A 97 -20.53 14.36 2.46
N ARG A 98 -21.69 13.83 2.86
CA ARG A 98 -22.99 14.51 2.71
C ARG A 98 -23.15 15.57 3.80
N HIS A 99 -23.33 16.83 3.41
CA HIS A 99 -23.62 17.91 4.36
C HIS A 99 -24.99 18.50 4.06
N LEU A 100 -25.75 18.77 5.12
CA LEU A 100 -27.04 19.42 5.02
C LEU A 100 -26.86 20.87 5.48
N LEU A 101 -26.78 21.79 4.52
CA LEU A 101 -26.61 23.21 4.77
C LEU A 101 -27.89 23.93 4.37
N SER A 102 -28.46 24.74 5.27
CA SER A 102 -29.61 25.60 4.99
C SER A 102 -30.82 24.89 4.35
N ARG A 103 -31.15 23.68 4.85
CA ARG A 103 -32.21 22.78 4.32
C ARG A 103 -31.99 22.27 2.89
N LYS A 104 -30.79 22.43 2.35
CA LYS A 104 -30.37 21.83 1.08
C LYS A 104 -29.38 20.71 1.38
N ALA A 105 -29.55 19.58 0.71
CA ALA A 105 -28.57 18.50 0.73
C ALA A 105 -27.48 18.84 -0.30
N GLU A 106 -26.25 18.98 0.17
CA GLU A 106 -25.08 19.22 -0.66
C GLU A 106 -24.19 17.98 -0.65
N PHE A 107 -23.69 17.61 -1.83
CA PHE A 107 -22.78 16.48 -2.02
C PHE A 107 -21.48 17.03 -2.61
N GLU A 108 -20.39 16.93 -1.87
CA GLU A 108 -19.08 17.33 -2.37
C GLU A 108 -18.45 16.14 -3.10
N PHE A 109 -18.60 16.10 -4.42
CA PHE A 109 -17.92 15.10 -5.24
C PHE A 109 -16.46 15.54 -5.46
N VAL A 110 -15.57 15.14 -4.55
CA VAL A 110 -14.13 15.29 -4.78
C VAL A 110 -13.73 14.31 -5.87
N ARG A 111 -13.42 14.81 -7.07
CA ARG A 111 -12.93 13.95 -8.15
C ARG A 111 -11.69 13.19 -7.66
N PRO A 112 -11.61 11.87 -7.85
CA PRO A 112 -10.59 11.02 -7.21
C PRO A 112 -9.12 11.34 -7.53
N TYR A 113 -8.83 12.35 -8.36
CA TYR A 113 -7.47 12.74 -8.75
C TYR A 113 -7.23 14.26 -8.79
N ASP A 114 -8.18 15.09 -8.35
CA ASP A 114 -8.03 16.56 -8.32
C ASP A 114 -6.91 17.03 -7.38
N LEU A 115 -6.47 16.15 -6.48
CA LEU A 115 -5.34 16.38 -5.59
C LEU A 115 -3.99 16.08 -6.26
N ILE A 116 -3.93 15.27 -7.33
CA ILE A 116 -2.66 14.91 -8.00
C ILE A 116 -1.89 16.16 -8.46
N PRO A 117 -2.51 17.15 -9.13
CA PRO A 117 -1.82 18.38 -9.50
C PRO A 117 -1.28 19.16 -8.28
N LYS A 118 -2.01 19.16 -7.16
CA LYS A 118 -1.62 19.85 -5.93
C LYS A 118 -0.42 19.17 -5.28
N TYR A 119 -0.41 17.84 -5.21
CA TYR A 119 0.73 17.06 -4.71
C TYR A 119 1.95 17.18 -5.62
N ARG A 120 1.75 17.20 -6.94
CA ARG A 120 2.83 17.40 -7.91
C ARG A 120 3.51 18.76 -7.71
N ALA A 121 2.72 19.82 -7.61
CA ALA A 121 3.24 21.16 -7.31
C ALA A 121 3.96 21.23 -5.95
N PHE A 122 3.46 20.55 -4.91
CA PHE A 122 4.11 20.49 -3.60
C PHE A 122 5.47 19.75 -3.65
N CYS A 123 5.54 18.63 -4.37
CA CYS A 123 6.77 17.86 -4.52
C CYS A 123 7.79 18.57 -5.42
N GLU A 124 7.34 19.27 -6.46
CA GLU A 124 8.19 20.03 -7.39
C GLU A 124 8.65 21.38 -6.79
N ALA A 125 7.90 21.95 -5.84
CA ALA A 125 8.27 23.18 -5.14
C ALA A 125 9.28 22.98 -4.00
N ARG A 126 9.65 21.73 -3.67
CA ARG A 126 10.74 21.44 -2.73
C ARG A 126 12.02 21.14 -3.52
N PRO A 127 12.99 22.06 -3.57
CA PRO A 127 14.32 21.69 -4.04
C PRO A 127 14.86 20.57 -3.15
N ALA A 128 15.64 19.66 -3.72
CA ALA A 128 16.36 18.66 -2.96
C ALA A 128 17.48 19.34 -2.16
N GLU A 129 17.13 19.95 -1.02
CA GLU A 129 18.12 20.45 -0.07
C GLU A 129 18.52 19.29 0.85
N GLY A 130 19.71 18.76 0.57
CA GLY A 130 20.44 17.97 1.54
C GLY A 130 21.04 18.91 2.57
N GLU A 131 20.29 19.24 3.61
CA GLU A 131 20.84 19.69 4.89
C GLU A 131 19.80 19.57 6.01
N ALA A 132 20.23 19.00 7.12
CA ALA A 132 19.40 18.79 8.30
C ALA A 132 19.09 20.14 8.97
N SER A 133 17.84 20.57 8.92
CA SER A 133 17.35 21.64 9.79
C SER A 133 15.89 21.41 10.17
N GLU A 134 15.60 21.53 11.46
CA GLU A 134 14.32 21.32 12.11
C GLU A 134 13.23 22.23 11.54
N GLN A 135 12.17 21.64 11.00
CA GLN A 135 10.99 22.40 10.59
C GLN A 135 10.14 22.73 11.81
N GLN A 136 10.09 24.02 12.14
CA GLN A 136 9.09 24.60 13.03
C GLN A 136 7.69 24.35 12.46
N ASN A 137 6.83 23.72 13.26
CA ASN A 137 5.42 23.50 12.94
C ASN A 137 4.70 24.85 12.76
N THR A 138 4.52 25.28 11.52
CA THR A 138 3.62 26.39 11.19
C THR A 138 2.17 25.92 11.27
N SER A 139 1.37 26.71 11.99
CA SER A 139 -0.04 26.58 12.37
C SER A 139 -1.04 26.59 11.19
N GLU A 140 -0.68 26.02 10.05
CA GLU A 140 -1.57 25.81 8.90
C GLU A 140 -1.74 24.32 8.59
N PHE A 141 -1.64 23.47 9.61
CA PHE A 141 -2.31 22.17 9.65
C PHE A 141 -3.84 22.40 9.76
N SER A 142 -4.41 23.08 8.78
CA SER A 142 -5.84 23.10 8.52
C SER A 142 -6.23 21.69 8.09
N LYS A 143 -6.45 20.84 9.08
CA LYS A 143 -7.16 19.56 9.04
C LYS A 143 -7.09 18.90 7.66
N CYS A 144 -5.95 18.27 7.36
CA CYS A 144 -5.92 17.24 6.33
C CYS A 144 -6.83 16.08 6.79
N LEU A 145 -8.14 16.20 6.56
CA LEU A 145 -9.14 15.14 6.61
C LEU A 145 -8.99 14.20 5.39
N ASN A 146 -7.79 14.10 4.83
CA ASN A 146 -7.52 13.20 3.71
C ASN A 146 -7.13 11.85 4.29
N TRP A 147 -8.13 10.98 4.29
CA TRP A 147 -8.06 9.57 4.65
C TRP A 147 -6.84 8.91 4.00
N SER A 148 -5.89 8.47 4.83
CA SER A 148 -4.95 7.40 4.52
C SER A 148 -5.22 6.23 5.46
N GLY A 149 -6.44 5.69 5.38
CA GLY A 149 -6.82 4.48 6.09
C GLY A 149 -7.24 3.42 5.08
N CYS A 150 -6.45 2.35 4.95
CA CYS A 150 -6.86 1.10 4.29
C CYS A 150 -7.95 0.39 5.12
N ARG A 151 -9.09 1.03 5.32
CA ARG A 151 -10.26 0.43 5.94
C ARG A 151 -11.49 0.94 5.20
N ASP A 152 -12.23 0.00 4.62
CA ASP A 152 -13.57 0.28 4.14
C ASP A 152 -14.39 0.88 5.29
N SER A 153 -15.00 2.03 5.02
CA SER A 153 -15.74 2.83 6.00
C SER A 153 -17.04 2.17 6.46
N ASN A 154 -17.38 0.99 5.96
CA ASN A 154 -18.60 0.29 6.29
C ASN A 154 -18.36 -1.24 6.24
N PRO A 155 -18.02 -1.89 7.36
CA PRO A 155 -18.08 -3.34 7.46
C PRO A 155 -19.55 -3.76 7.68
N ASP A 156 -19.92 -4.92 7.15
CA ASP A 156 -21.20 -5.59 7.44
C ASP A 156 -21.37 -5.87 8.95
#